data_AF-A0A2E0SI71-F1
#
_entry.id   AF-A0A2E0SI71-F1
#
_cell.length_a   1.000
_cell.length_b   1.000
_cell.length_c   1.000
_cell.angle_alpha   90.00
_cell.angle_beta   90.00
_cell.angle_gamma   90.00
#
_symmetry.space_group_name_H-M   'P 1'
#
loop_
_entity.id
_entity.type
_entity.pdbx_description
1 polymer ?
#
loop_
_entity_poly.entity_id
_entity_poly.type
_entity_poly.pdbx_seq_one_letter_code
_entity_poly.pdbx_strand_id
1 'polypeptide(L)'
;MPTEKTDIVKELRLRSWARQNYVVLADRSKDWHPIVLDEMNRRDNEILAVQTEKEAWMQAKAGGGNVVPLVPGSILALHAPHKQVPAPKFLSQPVVVDSLAEELACHGWY
;
A
#
# COMPACT_ATOMS: atom_id res chain seq x y z
N MET A 1 9.99 -15.21 34.50
CA MET A 1 10.07 -14.81 33.07
C MET A 1 10.62 -16.01 32.33
N PRO A 2 9.91 -16.69 31.40
CA PRO A 2 10.46 -17.91 30.82
C PRO A 2 11.59 -17.53 29.85
N THR A 3 12.79 -17.80 30.33
CA THR A 3 14.10 -17.65 29.70
C THR A 3 14.44 -18.94 28.95
N GLU A 4 13.82 -19.19 27.81
CA GLU A 4 14.36 -20.19 26.90
C GLU A 4 15.27 -19.46 25.91
N LYS A 5 16.57 -19.78 25.93
CA LYS A 5 17.48 -19.51 24.82
C LYS A 5 17.01 -20.39 23.64
N THR A 6 15.85 -20.10 23.08
CA THR A 6 15.38 -20.76 21.87
C THR A 6 16.33 -20.36 20.77
N ASP A 7 16.96 -21.35 20.18
CA ASP A 7 17.70 -21.21 18.92
C ASP A 7 16.84 -20.40 17.93
N ILE A 8 17.44 -19.38 17.32
CA ILE A 8 16.78 -18.47 16.37
C ILE A 8 16.04 -19.26 15.29
N VAL A 9 16.62 -20.38 14.84
CA VAL A 9 15.98 -21.24 13.83
C VAL A 9 14.67 -21.86 14.35
N LYS A 10 14.64 -22.29 15.62
CA LYS A 10 13.43 -22.86 16.24
C LYS A 10 12.35 -21.79 16.41
N GLU A 11 12.73 -20.60 16.89
CA GLU A 11 11.81 -19.48 17.02
C GLU A 11 11.18 -19.12 15.66
N LEU A 12 11.98 -18.96 14.61
CA LEU A 12 11.48 -18.62 13.28
C LEU A 12 10.55 -19.70 12.72
N ARG A 13 10.82 -20.98 12.98
CA ARG A 13 9.92 -22.09 12.61
C ARG A 13 8.60 -22.01 13.35
N LEU A 14 8.61 -21.75 14.66
CA LEU A 14 7.39 -21.60 15.46
C LEU A 14 6.54 -20.42 14.99
N ARG A 15 7.17 -19.27 14.72
CA ARG A 15 6.48 -18.09 14.16
C ARG A 15 5.88 -18.39 12.78
N SER A 16 6.64 -19.07 11.92
CA SER A 16 6.16 -19.47 10.58
C SER A 16 4.95 -20.40 10.69
N TRP A 17 5.02 -21.39 11.59
CA TRP A 17 3.92 -22.31 11.84
C TRP A 17 2.68 -21.56 12.38
N ALA A 18 2.86 -20.63 13.32
CA ALA A 18 1.77 -19.84 13.89
C ALA A 18 1.04 -19.01 12.82
N ARG A 19 1.78 -18.41 11.87
CA ARG A 19 1.19 -17.67 10.75
C ARG A 19 0.42 -18.57 9.78
N GLN A 20 0.89 -19.79 9.53
CA GLN A 20 0.23 -20.75 8.65
C GLN A 20 -1.02 -21.37 9.29
N ASN A 21 -1.00 -21.57 10.61
CA ASN A 21 -2.06 -22.23 11.37
C ASN A 21 -2.80 -21.24 12.28
N TYR A 22 -2.99 -20.03 11.79
CA TYR A 22 -3.63 -18.97 12.56
C TYR A 22 -5.07 -19.34 12.94
N VAL A 23 -5.41 -19.14 14.22
CA VAL A 23 -6.78 -19.29 14.74
C VAL A 23 -7.18 -18.09 15.59
N VAL A 24 -8.48 -17.86 15.70
CA VAL A 24 -9.06 -16.81 16.54
C VAL A 24 -8.88 -17.11 18.02
N LEU A 25 -8.93 -16.07 18.87
CA LEU A 25 -8.70 -16.15 20.32
C LEU A 25 -9.49 -17.26 21.03
N ALA A 26 -10.73 -17.53 20.60
CA ALA A 26 -11.59 -18.54 21.20
C ALA A 26 -11.07 -19.98 21.06
N ASP A 27 -10.32 -20.26 19.99
CA ASP A 27 -9.85 -21.60 19.64
C ASP A 27 -8.39 -21.85 20.07
N ARG A 28 -7.77 -20.89 20.77
CA ARG A 28 -6.37 -21.00 21.20
C ARG A 28 -6.26 -21.84 22.47
N SER A 29 -5.39 -22.84 22.44
CA SER A 29 -5.00 -23.53 23.66
C SER A 29 -3.99 -22.70 24.46
N LYS A 30 -4.18 -22.64 25.78
CA LYS A 30 -3.24 -21.99 26.71
C LYS A 30 -1.91 -22.74 26.85
N ASP A 31 -1.90 -24.01 26.44
CA ASP A 31 -0.71 -24.89 26.52
C ASP A 31 0.22 -24.71 25.31
N TRP A 32 -0.12 -23.83 24.37
CA TRP A 32 0.75 -23.54 23.23
C TRP A 32 1.99 -22.75 23.63
N HIS A 33 3.02 -22.89 22.80
CA HIS A 33 4.29 -22.21 23.00
C HIS A 33 4.08 -20.69 23.03
N PRO A 34 4.70 -19.94 23.97
CA PRO A 34 4.49 -18.49 24.10
C PRO A 34 4.82 -17.71 22.82
N ILE A 35 5.84 -18.14 22.06
CA ILE A 35 6.17 -17.56 20.74
C ILE A 35 5.00 -17.69 19.75
N VAL A 36 4.29 -18.82 19.75
CA VAL A 36 3.12 -19.03 18.86
C VAL A 36 2.00 -18.09 19.28
N LEU A 37 1.73 -17.98 20.58
CA LEU A 37 0.70 -17.08 21.11
C LEU A 37 1.03 -15.60 20.83
N ASP A 38 2.29 -15.19 21.00
CA ASP A 38 2.75 -13.84 20.66
C ASP A 38 2.58 -13.54 19.15
N GLU A 39 2.98 -14.48 18.29
CA GLU A 39 2.85 -14.32 16.84
C GLU A 39 1.38 -14.27 16.39
N MET A 40 0.49 -15.07 16.99
CA MET A 40 -0.94 -14.98 16.71
C MET A 40 -1.55 -13.65 17.17
N ASN A 41 -1.12 -13.12 18.33
CA ASN A 41 -1.54 -11.79 18.77
C ASN A 41 -1.06 -10.68 17.82
N ARG A 42 0.17 -10.79 17.28
CA ARG A 42 0.64 -9.85 16.24
C ARG A 42 -0.23 -9.94 14.99
N ARG A 43 -0.57 -11.15 14.56
CA ARG A 43 -1.47 -11.40 13.43
C ARG A 43 -2.86 -10.79 13.64
N ASP A 44 -3.41 -10.87 14.85
CA ASP A 44 -4.67 -10.21 15.20
C ASP A 44 -4.60 -8.70 14.97
N ASN A 45 -3.53 -8.06 15.47
CA ASN A 45 -3.31 -6.63 15.31
C ASN A 45 -3.13 -6.23 13.84
N GLU A 46 -2.42 -7.05 13.04
CA GLU A 46 -2.30 -6.84 11.59
C GLU A 46 -3.68 -6.86 10.91
N ILE A 47 -4.53 -7.83 11.25
CA ILE A 47 -5.88 -7.95 10.67
C ILE A 47 -6.73 -6.74 11.06
N LEU A 48 -6.70 -6.32 12.33
CA LEU A 48 -7.42 -5.15 12.80
C LEU A 48 -6.93 -3.88 12.09
N ALA A 49 -5.62 -3.69 11.97
CA ALA A 49 -5.06 -2.55 11.24
C ALA A 49 -5.57 -2.51 9.79
N VAL A 50 -5.50 -3.63 9.07
CA VAL A 50 -6.00 -3.73 7.69
C VAL A 50 -7.51 -3.46 7.59
N GLN A 51 -8.30 -3.93 8.56
CA GLN A 51 -9.73 -3.67 8.62
C GLN A 51 -10.02 -2.17 8.82
N THR A 52 -9.38 -1.53 9.79
CA THR A 52 -9.55 -0.09 10.06
C THR A 52 -9.15 0.77 8.86
N GLU A 53 -8.03 0.46 8.22
CA GLU A 53 -7.59 1.14 6.99
C GLU A 53 -8.59 0.97 5.85
N LYS A 54 -9.14 -0.24 5.69
CA LYS A 54 -10.16 -0.53 4.67
C LYS A 54 -11.46 0.22 4.94
N GLU A 55 -11.90 0.29 6.18
CA GLU A 55 -13.08 1.06 6.60
C GLU A 55 -12.88 2.56 6.32
N ALA A 56 -11.72 3.10 6.70
CA ALA A 56 -11.36 4.49 6.40
C ALA A 56 -11.34 4.76 4.89
N TRP A 57 -10.81 3.82 4.09
CA TRP A 57 -10.85 3.90 2.63
C TRP A 57 -12.28 3.90 2.07
N MET A 58 -13.15 3.01 2.58
CA MET A 58 -14.56 2.94 2.17
C MET A 58 -15.30 4.24 2.49
N GLN A 59 -15.03 4.82 3.67
CA GLN A 59 -15.61 6.08 4.10
C GLN A 59 -15.12 7.25 3.23
N ALA A 60 -13.82 7.33 2.96
CA ALA A 60 -13.24 8.35 2.08
C ALA A 60 -13.77 8.24 0.64
N LYS A 61 -13.95 7.01 0.13
CA LYS A 61 -14.55 6.76 -1.19
C LYS A 61 -16.01 7.23 -1.28
N ALA A 62 -16.78 7.10 -0.21
CA ALA A 62 -18.17 7.57 -0.17
C ALA A 62 -18.29 9.11 -0.13
N GLY A 63 -17.22 9.82 0.27
CA GLY A 63 -17.22 11.27 0.50
C GLY A 63 -17.27 12.17 -0.74
N GLY A 64 -17.27 11.63 -1.97
CA GLY A 64 -17.52 12.41 -3.20
C GLY A 64 -16.53 13.55 -3.51
N GLY A 65 -15.38 13.60 -2.85
CA GLY A 65 -14.35 14.61 -3.09
C GLY A 65 -13.45 14.27 -4.29
N ASN A 66 -12.76 15.28 -4.84
CA ASN A 66 -11.78 15.13 -5.93
C ASN A 66 -10.49 14.36 -5.54
N VAL A 67 -10.43 13.79 -4.34
CA VAL A 67 -9.28 13.02 -3.85
C VAL A 67 -9.61 11.54 -3.99
N VAL A 68 -8.83 10.81 -4.79
CA VAL A 68 -8.93 9.35 -4.91
C VAL A 68 -8.00 8.72 -3.88
N PRO A 69 -8.52 8.17 -2.78
CA PRO A 69 -7.67 7.50 -1.79
C PRO A 69 -7.07 6.22 -2.40
N LEU A 70 -5.75 6.09 -2.33
CA LEU A 70 -5.04 4.90 -2.81
C LEU A 70 -5.52 3.67 -2.01
N VAL A 71 -5.74 2.56 -2.71
CA VAL A 71 -6.20 1.31 -2.10
C VAL A 71 -5.15 0.83 -1.09
N PRO A 72 -5.54 0.47 0.16
CA PRO A 72 -4.62 -0.12 1.12
C PRO A 72 -3.91 -1.33 0.52
N GLY A 73 -2.58 -1.38 0.62
CA GLY A 73 -1.75 -2.47 0.09
C GLY A 73 -1.30 -2.33 -1.37
N SER A 74 -1.63 -1.25 -2.09
CA SER A 74 -1.13 -1.04 -3.46
C SER A 74 0.39 -0.89 -3.55
N ILE A 75 1.06 -0.51 -2.45
CA ILE A 75 2.51 -0.30 -2.41
C ILE A 75 3.32 -1.60 -2.43
N LEU A 76 2.69 -2.74 -2.13
CA LEU A 76 3.37 -4.05 -2.08
C LEU A 76 3.08 -4.93 -3.31
N ALA A 77 2.16 -4.50 -4.18
CA ALA A 77 1.90 -5.18 -5.44
C ALA A 77 2.94 -4.73 -6.48
N LEU A 78 3.93 -5.59 -6.75
CA LEU A 78 4.77 -5.44 -7.94
C LEU A 78 3.88 -5.61 -9.17
N HIS A 79 3.53 -4.48 -9.80
CA HIS A 79 2.87 -4.50 -11.09
C HIS A 79 3.73 -5.25 -12.10
N ALA A 80 3.09 -6.02 -12.98
CA ALA A 80 3.78 -6.58 -14.13
C ALA A 80 4.50 -5.45 -14.89
N PRO A 81 5.67 -5.72 -15.50
CA PRO A 81 6.39 -4.70 -16.26
C PRO A 81 5.46 -4.04 -17.26
N HIS A 82 5.42 -2.70 -17.23
CA HIS A 82 4.56 -1.93 -18.11
C HIS A 82 4.84 -2.33 -19.56
N LYS A 83 3.78 -2.64 -20.32
CA LYS A 83 3.90 -2.85 -21.77
C LYS A 83 4.43 -1.55 -22.38
N GLN A 84 5.51 -1.60 -23.14
CA GLN A 84 6.00 -0.44 -23.88
C GLN A 84 4.87 0.07 -24.79
N VAL A 85 4.34 1.23 -24.43
CA VAL A 85 3.35 1.95 -25.22
C VAL A 85 4.10 2.85 -26.21
N PRO A 86 3.62 3.01 -27.46
CA PRO A 86 4.22 3.92 -28.42
C PRO A 86 4.21 5.35 -27.88
N ALA A 87 5.20 6.14 -28.29
CA ALA A 87 5.27 7.55 -27.90
C ALA A 87 3.96 8.27 -28.21
N PRO A 88 3.48 9.17 -27.32
CA PRO A 88 2.28 9.93 -27.57
C PRO A 88 2.43 10.72 -28.88
N LYS A 89 1.34 10.80 -29.64
CA LYS A 89 1.30 11.59 -30.87
C LYS A 89 1.29 13.07 -30.50
N PHE A 90 2.47 13.66 -30.37
CA PHE A 90 2.59 15.11 -30.36
C PHE A 90 2.23 15.61 -31.75
N LEU A 91 1.11 16.35 -31.85
CA LEU A 91 0.86 17.16 -33.02
C LEU A 91 1.91 18.27 -33.00
N SER A 92 2.94 18.15 -33.84
CA SER A 92 3.86 19.24 -34.11
C SER A 92 3.10 20.31 -34.88
N GLN A 93 2.34 21.14 -34.18
CA GLN A 93 1.84 22.37 -34.78
C GLN A 93 3.07 23.27 -34.99
N PRO A 94 3.35 23.72 -36.22
CA PRO A 94 4.32 24.79 -36.40
C PRO A 94 3.78 26.01 -35.66
N VAL A 95 4.53 26.49 -34.67
CA VAL A 95 4.27 27.78 -34.04
C VAL A 95 4.42 28.83 -35.15
N VAL A 96 3.31 29.43 -35.58
CA VAL A 96 3.32 30.54 -36.54
C VAL A 96 3.82 31.76 -35.78
N VAL A 97 5.14 31.96 -35.84
CA VAL A 97 5.87 33.04 -35.16
C VAL A 97 5.50 34.45 -35.64
N ASP A 98 4.75 34.58 -36.74
CA ASP A 98 4.36 35.88 -37.29
C ASP A 98 3.27 36.59 -36.45
N SER A 99 2.53 35.86 -35.62
CA SER A 99 1.45 36.44 -34.78
C SER A 99 1.90 36.91 -33.40
N LEU A 100 3.05 36.42 -32.90
CA LEU A 100 3.50 36.69 -31.54
C LEU A 100 4.16 38.07 -31.40
N ALA A 101 4.83 38.55 -32.45
CA ALA A 101 5.45 39.88 -32.45
C ALA A 101 4.41 41.01 -32.37
N GLU A 102 3.23 40.81 -32.96
CA GLU A 102 2.15 41.79 -33.01
C GLU A 102 1.35 41.82 -31.68
N GLU A 103 1.15 40.64 -31.05
CA GLU A 103 0.55 40.54 -29.71
C GLU A 103 1.44 41.13 -28.60
N LEU A 104 2.76 40.88 -28.65
CA LEU A 104 3.69 41.41 -27.65
C LEU A 104 3.86 42.94 -27.73
N ALA A 105 3.75 43.52 -28.93
CA ALA A 105 3.72 44.96 -29.14
C ALA A 105 2.44 45.61 -28.59
N CYS A 106 1.28 44.94 -28.69
CA CYS A 106 0.02 45.44 -28.14
C CYS A 106 -0.05 45.36 -26.60
N HIS A 107 0.61 44.37 -26.00
CA HIS A 107 0.60 44.15 -24.55
C HIS A 107 1.70 44.89 -23.79
N GLY A 108 2.51 45.71 -24.46
CA GLY A 108 3.43 46.64 -23.81
C GLY A 108 4.57 45.98 -23.03
N TRP A 109 4.97 44.78 -23.43
CA TRP A 109 6.18 44.14 -22.91
C TRP A 109 7.32 44.32 -23.93
N TYR A 110 7.83 45.54 -23.97
CA TYR A 110 9.17 45.87 -24.47
C TYR A 110 9.74 47.06 -23.69
#